data_AF-A0A087U098-F1
#
_entry.id   AF-A0A087U098-F1
#
_cell.length_a   1.000
_cell.length_b   1.000
_cell.length_c   1.000
_cell.angle_alpha   90.00
_cell.angle_beta   90.00
_cell.angle_gamma   90.00
#
_symmetry.space_group_name_H-M   'P 1'
#
loop_
_entity.id
_entity.type
_entity.pdbx_description
1 polymer ?
#
loop_
_entity_poly.entity_id
_entity_poly.type
_entity_poly.pdbx_seq_one_letter_code
_entity_poly.pdbx_strand_id
1 'polypeptide(L)'
;MSFCYRAPTRKEIYSLKKMLEKCIEAAASISGCSYICDFHEEEDKNECKGMIHNNTVAEVFGMHAKSLGVLFRDFDPRFTESAVSTDMGNVSHVVPSIHPEYSIGAAPHVN
;
A
#
# COMPACT_ATOMS: atom_id res chain seq x y z
N MET A 1 20.91 -4.18 9.21
CA MET A 1 20.24 -3.52 8.07
C MET A 1 18.75 -3.65 8.30
N SER A 2 17.98 -2.61 8.04
CA SER A 2 16.53 -2.64 8.17
C SER A 2 15.92 -2.18 6.85
N PHE A 3 14.91 -2.89 6.37
CA PHE A 3 14.22 -2.59 5.11
C PHE A 3 12.71 -2.66 5.33
N CYS A 4 11.98 -1.80 4.65
CA CYS A 4 10.52 -1.88 4.56
C CYS A 4 10.18 -2.43 3.17
N TYR A 5 9.25 -3.37 3.13
CA TYR A 5 8.75 -3.95 1.89
C TYR A 5 7.23 -3.86 1.87
N ARG A 6 6.67 -3.71 0.69
CA ARG A 6 5.24 -3.49 0.47
C ARG A 6 4.78 -4.35 -0.69
N ALA A 7 3.54 -4.79 -0.60
CA ALA A 7 2.84 -5.44 -1.70
C ALA A 7 1.34 -5.13 -1.58
N PRO A 8 0.59 -5.15 -2.69
CA PRO A 8 -0.85 -4.88 -2.68
C PRO A 8 -1.63 -5.81 -1.75
N THR A 9 -1.21 -7.07 -1.63
CA THR A 9 -1.89 -8.08 -0.82
C THR A 9 -0.98 -8.73 0.22
N ARG A 10 -1.58 -9.20 1.33
CA ARG A 10 -0.87 -9.97 2.37
C ARG A 10 -0.23 -11.24 1.81
N LYS A 11 -0.88 -11.90 0.85
CA LYS A 11 -0.32 -13.08 0.17
C LYS A 11 0.99 -12.76 -0.55
N GLU A 12 1.06 -11.60 -1.19
CA GLU A 12 2.27 -11.14 -1.88
C GLU A 12 3.35 -10.70 -0.87
N ILE A 13 2.98 -10.09 0.26
CA ILE A 13 3.92 -9.81 1.36
C ILE A 13 4.63 -11.09 1.82
N TYR A 14 3.90 -12.18 2.08
CA TYR A 14 4.51 -13.46 2.45
C TYR A 14 5.43 -14.02 1.36
N SER A 15 5.01 -13.91 0.10
CA SER A 15 5.81 -14.38 -1.04
C SER A 15 7.11 -13.58 -1.15
N LEU A 16 7.03 -12.26 -0.98
CA LEU A 16 8.17 -11.36 -1.00
C LEU A 16 9.13 -11.60 0.18
N LYS A 17 8.60 -11.80 1.40
CA LYS A 17 9.38 -12.20 2.58
C LYS A 17 10.22 -13.44 2.30
N LYS A 18 9.59 -14.49 1.74
CA LYS A 18 10.28 -15.75 1.41
C LYS A 18 11.35 -15.58 0.34
N MET A 19 11.13 -14.71 -0.65
CA MET A 19 12.13 -14.40 -1.67
C MET A 19 13.32 -13.64 -1.06
N LEU A 20 13.03 -12.67 -0.20
CA LEU A 20 14.06 -11.85 0.44
C LEU A 20 14.96 -12.68 1.35
N GLU A 21 14.37 -13.56 2.15
CA GLU A 21 15.12 -14.49 3.00
C GLU A 21 16.06 -15.40 2.19
N LYS A 22 15.57 -15.96 1.07
CA LYS A 22 16.41 -16.74 0.15
C LYS A 22 17.59 -15.96 -0.42
N CYS A 23 17.38 -14.68 -0.75
CA CYS A 23 18.46 -13.82 -1.23
C CYS A 23 19.51 -13.58 -0.13
N ILE A 24 19.09 -13.37 1.11
CA ILE A 24 19.98 -13.18 2.27
C ILE A 24 20.75 -14.47 2.54
N GLU A 25 20.07 -15.62 2.54
CA GLU A 25 20.68 -16.94 2.74
C GLU A 25 21.75 -17.24 1.67
N ALA A 26 21.45 -16.99 0.40
CA ALA A 26 22.39 -17.20 -0.69
C ALA A 26 23.64 -16.31 -0.54
N ALA A 27 23.46 -15.04 -0.18
CA ALA A 27 24.58 -14.12 0.03
C ALA A 27 25.44 -14.53 1.24
N ALA A 28 24.82 -14.94 2.35
CA ALA A 28 25.52 -15.45 3.53
C ALA A 28 26.31 -16.72 3.19
N SER A 29 25.70 -17.66 2.45
CA SER A 29 26.34 -18.91 2.04
C SER A 29 27.58 -18.69 1.16
N ILE A 30 27.53 -17.77 0.19
CA ILE A 30 28.67 -17.51 -0.72
C ILE A 30 29.80 -16.77 0.01
N SER A 31 29.45 -15.90 0.96
CA SER A 31 30.43 -15.11 1.72
C SER A 31 31.01 -15.86 2.93
N GLY A 32 30.44 -17.01 3.33
CA GLY A 32 30.82 -17.72 4.55
C GLY A 32 30.37 -17.01 5.84
N CYS A 33 29.49 -16.02 5.72
CA CYS A 33 28.93 -15.28 6.86
C CYS A 33 27.72 -16.02 7.44
N SER A 34 27.40 -15.70 8.69
CA SER A 34 26.12 -16.07 9.31
C SER A 34 25.16 -14.87 9.26
N TYR A 35 23.85 -15.14 9.29
CA TYR A 35 22.82 -14.10 9.33
C TYR A 35 21.75 -14.42 10.37
N ILE A 36 21.08 -13.38 10.84
CA ILE A 36 19.87 -13.46 11.67
C ILE A 36 18.86 -12.51 11.03
N CYS A 37 17.65 -12.99 10.81
CA CYS A 37 16.55 -12.19 10.26
C CYS A 37 15.42 -12.08 11.28
N ASP A 38 15.25 -10.89 11.83
CA ASP A 38 14.10 -10.56 12.67
C ASP A 38 12.99 -9.98 11.77
N PHE A 39 12.07 -10.84 11.36
CA PHE A 39 10.85 -10.39 10.72
C PHE A 39 9.85 -10.00 11.80
N HIS A 40 9.48 -8.72 11.88
CA HIS A 40 8.35 -8.28 12.68
C HIS A 40 7.09 -9.02 12.18
N GLU A 41 6.65 -10.03 12.94
CA GLU A 41 5.49 -10.83 12.57
C GLU A 41 4.19 -10.03 12.83
N GLU A 42 3.14 -10.44 12.12
CA GLU A 42 1.99 -9.62 11.71
C GLU A 42 1.03 -9.19 12.83
N GLU A 43 1.40 -9.40 14.09
CA GLU A 43 0.69 -8.86 15.26
C GLU A 43 1.27 -7.51 15.72
N ASP A 44 2.35 -7.04 15.08
CA ASP A 44 2.88 -5.71 15.35
C ASP A 44 1.92 -4.63 14.87
N LYS A 45 1.64 -3.66 15.75
CA LYS A 45 0.65 -2.58 15.67
C LYS A 45 0.82 -1.61 14.48
N ASN A 46 1.70 -1.91 13.53
CA ASN A 46 2.18 -1.03 12.47
C ASN A 46 1.94 -1.56 11.04
N GLU A 47 1.26 -2.70 10.84
CA GLU A 47 0.92 -3.19 9.50
C GLU A 47 -0.20 -2.33 8.87
N CYS A 48 0.10 -1.65 7.76
CA CYS A 48 -0.92 -1.06 6.89
C CYS A 48 -1.36 -2.10 5.85
N LYS A 49 -2.60 -2.59 5.97
CA LYS A 49 -3.16 -3.55 5.00
C LYS A 49 -3.43 -2.87 3.65
N GLY A 50 -3.43 -3.65 2.57
CA GLY A 50 -3.87 -3.16 1.25
C GLY A 50 -5.31 -2.65 1.31
N MET A 51 -5.55 -1.47 0.73
CA MET A 51 -6.86 -0.82 0.72
C MET A 51 -7.88 -1.62 -0.09
N ILE A 52 -9.07 -1.85 0.47
CA ILE A 52 -10.20 -2.46 -0.23
C ILE A 52 -11.26 -1.38 -0.48
N HIS A 53 -11.47 -1.04 -1.74
CA HIS A 53 -12.49 -0.05 -2.12
C HIS A 53 -13.86 -0.70 -2.29
N ASN A 54 -14.87 -0.12 -1.64
CA ASN A 54 -16.26 -0.47 -1.90
C ASN A 54 -16.78 0.31 -3.12
N ASN A 55 -17.06 -0.41 -4.21
CA ASN A 55 -17.49 0.19 -5.47
C ASN A 55 -18.78 1.00 -5.36
N THR A 56 -19.79 0.49 -4.65
CA THR A 56 -21.08 1.20 -4.50
C THR A 56 -20.91 2.53 -3.77
N VAL A 57 -20.12 2.54 -2.68
CA VAL A 57 -19.84 3.78 -1.94
C VAL A 57 -19.00 4.74 -2.79
N ALA A 58 -18.05 4.22 -3.57
CA ALA A 58 -17.23 5.02 -4.49
C ALA A 58 -18.07 5.68 -5.60
N GLU A 59 -19.01 4.93 -6.19
CA GLU A 59 -19.92 5.44 -7.22
C GLU A 59 -20.81 6.56 -6.67
N VAL A 60 -21.42 6.36 -5.49
CA VAL A 60 -22.25 7.37 -4.83
C VAL A 60 -21.44 8.62 -4.49
N PHE A 61 -20.24 8.46 -3.93
CA PHE A 61 -19.33 9.58 -3.68
C PHE A 61 -19.02 10.33 -4.98
N GLY A 62 -18.66 9.61 -6.04
CA GLY A 62 -18.34 10.18 -7.34
C GLY A 62 -19.50 10.99 -7.95
N MET A 63 -20.74 10.48 -7.84
CA MET A 63 -21.93 11.19 -8.31
C MET A 63 -22.12 12.53 -7.59
N HIS A 64 -22.05 12.52 -6.24
CA HIS A 64 -22.22 13.74 -5.46
C HIS A 64 -21.07 14.73 -5.66
N ALA A 65 -19.82 14.26 -5.67
CA ALA A 65 -18.65 15.09 -5.91
C ALA A 65 -18.74 15.78 -7.29
N LYS A 66 -19.14 15.05 -8.34
CA LYS A 66 -19.38 15.63 -9.68
C LYS A 66 -20.46 16.70 -9.65
N SER A 67 -21.56 16.49 -8.90
CA SER A 67 -22.63 17.49 -8.76
C SER A 67 -22.15 18.80 -8.09
N LEU A 68 -21.08 18.73 -7.29
CA LEU A 68 -20.43 19.87 -6.66
C LEU A 68 -19.31 20.49 -7.53
N GLY A 69 -19.13 20.01 -8.76
CA GLY A 69 -18.13 20.52 -9.69
C GLY A 69 -16.74 19.90 -9.55
N VAL A 70 -16.58 18.83 -8.76
CA VAL A 70 -15.31 18.09 -8.67
C VAL A 70 -15.04 17.38 -10.00
N LEU A 71 -13.84 17.61 -10.53
CA LEU A 71 -13.35 16.96 -11.75
C LEU A 71 -12.42 15.80 -11.37
N PHE A 72 -12.85 14.58 -11.66
CA PHE A 72 -12.04 13.37 -11.50
C PHE A 72 -11.04 13.24 -12.65
N ARG A 73 -9.81 12.80 -12.35
CA ARG A 73 -8.72 12.62 -13.32
C ARG A 73 -8.27 11.17 -13.42
N ASP A 74 -9.14 10.24 -13.02
CA ASP A 74 -8.84 8.83 -12.80
C ASP A 74 -8.33 8.10 -14.08
N PHE A 75 -8.56 8.67 -15.27
CA PHE A 75 -8.10 8.14 -16.56
C PHE A 75 -6.90 8.88 -17.15
N ASP A 76 -6.37 9.88 -16.45
CA ASP A 76 -5.22 10.63 -16.91
C ASP A 76 -3.94 9.89 -16.48
N PRO A 77 -3.16 9.33 -17.42
CA PRO A 77 -1.98 8.52 -17.11
C PRO A 77 -0.87 9.32 -16.42
N ARG A 78 -0.98 10.65 -16.35
CA ARG A 78 -0.09 11.52 -15.57
C ARG A 78 -0.37 11.46 -14.07
N PHE A 79 -1.53 10.94 -13.67
CA PHE A 79 -1.93 10.71 -12.29
C PHE A 79 -1.93 9.20 -12.05
N THR A 80 -0.84 8.72 -11.45
CA THR A 80 -0.73 7.33 -11.01
C THR A 80 -1.53 7.13 -9.74
N GLU A 81 -2.10 5.94 -9.54
CA GLU A 81 -2.60 5.54 -8.22
C GLU A 81 -1.53 5.78 -7.16
N SER A 82 -1.93 6.39 -6.05
CA SER A 82 -1.02 6.66 -4.95
C SER A 82 -0.56 5.34 -4.33
N ALA A 83 0.74 5.06 -4.42
CA ALA A 83 1.36 3.90 -3.78
C ALA A 83 1.62 4.12 -2.27
N VAL A 84 0.70 4.83 -1.60
CA VAL A 84 0.83 5.22 -0.19
C VAL A 84 0.13 4.18 0.67
N SER A 85 0.79 3.78 1.75
CA SER A 85 0.22 2.93 2.78
C SER A 85 -0.43 3.81 3.85
N THR A 86 -1.72 3.58 4.13
CA THR A 86 -2.46 4.29 5.17
C THR A 86 -3.20 3.30 6.06
N ASP A 87 -3.50 3.71 7.29
CA ASP A 87 -4.30 2.95 8.26
C ASP A 87 -5.76 2.73 7.79
N MET A 88 -6.24 3.53 6.83
CA MET A 88 -7.51 3.32 6.15
C MET A 88 -7.59 1.93 5.50
N GLY A 89 -6.44 1.38 5.07
CA GLY A 89 -6.33 0.01 4.63
C GLY A 89 -6.85 -0.96 5.67
N ASN A 90 -6.47 -0.83 6.95
CA ASN A 90 -6.95 -1.69 8.02
C ASN A 90 -8.46 -1.53 8.26
N VAL A 91 -8.98 -0.31 8.21
CA VAL A 91 -10.41 -0.01 8.36
C VAL A 91 -11.23 -0.68 7.26
N SER A 92 -10.74 -0.66 6.02
CA SER A 92 -11.44 -1.22 4.86
C SER A 92 -11.65 -2.73 4.91
N HIS A 93 -10.87 -3.46 5.72
CA HIS A 93 -11.05 -4.90 5.95
C HIS A 93 -12.14 -5.21 6.98
N VAL A 94 -12.64 -4.19 7.70
CA VAL A 94 -13.67 -4.35 8.75
C VAL A 94 -15.01 -3.77 8.29
N VAL A 95 -15.00 -2.63 7.59
CA VAL A 95 -16.22 -1.94 7.16
C VAL A 95 -16.13 -1.47 5.70
N PRO A 96 -17.26 -1.43 4.95
CA PRO A 96 -17.31 -0.84 3.62
C PRO A 96 -16.70 0.57 3.60
N SER A 97 -15.70 0.77 2.76
CA SER A 97 -14.81 1.93 2.84
C SER A 97 -14.37 2.42 1.47
N ILE A 98 -14.04 3.71 1.39
CA ILE A 98 -13.34 4.34 0.26
C ILE A 98 -12.24 5.24 0.81
N HIS A 99 -11.23 5.55 0.00
CA HIS A 99 -10.16 6.48 0.37
C HIS A 99 -9.92 7.48 -0.78
N PRO A 100 -10.82 8.47 -0.97
CA PRO A 100 -10.67 9.45 -2.03
C PRO A 100 -9.49 10.38 -1.74
N GLU A 101 -8.71 10.66 -2.78
CA GLU A 101 -7.64 11.65 -2.71
C GLU A 101 -8.15 13.01 -3.18
N TYR A 102 -7.74 14.07 -2.47
CA TYR A 102 -8.11 15.43 -2.80
C TYR A 102 -6.86 16.31 -2.90
N SER A 103 -6.70 16.98 -4.04
CA SER A 103 -5.59 17.91 -4.24
C SER A 103 -5.89 19.24 -3.54
N ILE A 104 -4.96 19.70 -2.73
CA ILE A 104 -4.99 21.04 -2.12
C ILE A 104 -4.38 22.13 -3.01
N GLY A 105 -4.11 21.83 -4.29
CA GLY A 105 -3.52 22.79 -5.23
C GLY A 105 -2.02 23.05 -5.04
N ALA A 106 -1.34 22.24 -4.22
CA ALA A 106 0.11 22.25 -4.12
C ALA A 106 0.75 21.58 -5.35
N ALA A 107 1.94 22.04 -5.75
CA ALA A 107 2.75 21.35 -6.74
C ALA A 107 2.96 19.88 -6.33
N PRO A 108 3.10 18.93 -7.28
CA PRO A 108 3.25 17.51 -6.96
C PRO A 108 4.40 17.31 -5.96
N HIS A 109 4.17 16.46 -4.96
CA HIS A 109 5.21 16.07 -4.02
C HIS A 109 6.29 15.32 -4.80
N VAL A 110 7.44 15.96 -4.98
CA VAL A 110 8.64 15.29 -5.49
C VAL A 110 9.28 14.56 -4.31
N ASN A 111 9.11 13.24 -4.27
CA ASN A 111 9.93 12.36 -3.42
C ASN A 111 11.23 12.03 -4.16
#